data_AF-X1RB93-F1
#
_entry.id   AF-X1RB93-F1
#
_cell.length_a   1.000
_cell.length_b   1.000
_cell.length_c   1.000
_cell.angle_alpha   90.00
_cell.angle_beta   90.00
_cell.angle_gamma   90.00
#
_symmetry.space_group_name_H-M   'P 1'
#
loop_
_entity.id
_entity.type
_entity.pdbx_description
1 polymer ?
#
loop_
_entity_poly.entity_id
_entity_poly.type
_entity_poly.pdbx_seq_one_letter_code
_entity_poly.pdbx_strand_id
1 'polypeptide(L)'
;YNPYSIQGDWYKGQTHCHTRNSDGVLSPVQLEELYRDNYGTDFIFVTDHEHITPDPGVEGILHVGLSEEVSTVYHFNALNISEKIDWESPPAELEYSGLEVTVDGATATVEVTVKNIGISTGTEGVDLYYDGEIVDSKFLFIRPGEEKSVSFTITIYEKGTHEVGVGDLTESFEAHQAAEGEGGGALPIPVIGVVVAVIVVIAGVLLWRRR
;
A
#
# COMPACT_ATOMS: atom_id res chain seq x y z
N TYR A 1 9.14 -25.68 -35.81
CA TYR A 1 7.66 -25.73 -35.82
C TYR A 1 7.18 -24.28 -35.84
N ASN A 2 6.61 -23.82 -36.95
CA ASN A 2 6.00 -22.50 -37.02
C ASN A 2 4.49 -22.70 -36.78
N PRO A 3 3.93 -22.34 -35.62
CA PRO A 3 2.50 -22.54 -35.36
C PRO A 3 1.63 -21.75 -36.36
N TYR A 4 2.17 -20.69 -36.97
CA TYR A 4 1.50 -19.84 -37.96
C TYR A 4 1.49 -20.39 -39.39
N SER A 5 2.15 -21.53 -39.66
CA SER A 5 2.15 -22.15 -41.00
C SER A 5 0.91 -23.01 -41.26
N ILE A 6 0.00 -23.12 -40.28
CA ILE A 6 -1.28 -23.82 -40.42
C ILE A 6 -2.25 -22.88 -41.15
N GLN A 7 -2.98 -23.41 -42.12
CA GLN A 7 -3.98 -22.67 -42.87
C GLN A 7 -5.13 -22.26 -41.93
N GLY A 8 -5.50 -20.97 -41.92
CA GLY A 8 -6.56 -20.41 -41.11
C GLY A 8 -6.55 -18.88 -41.14
N ASP A 9 -7.58 -18.27 -40.56
CA ASP A 9 -7.62 -16.83 -40.31
C ASP A 9 -6.82 -16.53 -39.04
N TRP A 10 -5.80 -15.70 -39.17
CA TRP A 10 -4.91 -15.34 -38.08
C TRP A 10 -5.16 -13.88 -37.68
N TYR A 11 -5.53 -13.68 -36.42
CA TYR A 11 -5.83 -12.36 -35.87
C TYR A 11 -4.74 -11.97 -34.86
N LYS A 12 -4.30 -10.72 -34.94
CA LYS A 12 -3.34 -10.12 -34.02
C LYS A 12 -4.09 -9.34 -32.94
N GLY A 13 -3.86 -9.71 -31.69
CA GLY A 13 -4.52 -9.09 -30.54
C GLY A 13 -3.59 -8.27 -29.67
N GLN A 14 -4.16 -7.25 -29.01
CA GLN A 14 -3.59 -6.65 -27.82
C GLN A 14 -4.38 -7.11 -26.59
N THR A 15 -3.69 -7.69 -25.60
CA THR A 15 -4.31 -8.30 -24.41
C THR A 15 -4.13 -7.49 -23.12
N HIS A 16 -3.38 -6.40 -23.17
CA HIS A 16 -3.11 -5.59 -21.98
C HIS A 16 -2.66 -4.18 -22.35
N CYS A 17 -3.49 -3.19 -22.06
CA CYS A 17 -3.18 -1.78 -22.28
C CYS A 17 -4.08 -0.87 -21.46
N HIS A 18 -3.57 0.33 -21.20
CA HIS A 18 -4.24 1.33 -20.37
C HIS A 18 -4.53 2.60 -21.19
N THR A 19 -5.69 3.20 -20.92
CA THR A 19 -6.15 4.50 -21.40
C THR A 19 -6.07 5.53 -20.26
N ARG A 20 -6.46 6.77 -20.54
CA ARG A 20 -6.64 7.83 -19.53
C ARG A 20 -7.74 7.57 -18.51
N ASN A 21 -8.52 6.50 -18.66
CA ASN A 21 -9.49 6.11 -17.65
C ASN A 21 -8.82 5.44 -16.42
N SER A 22 -7.52 5.09 -16.50
CA SER A 22 -6.67 4.70 -15.38
C SER A 22 -5.34 5.50 -15.38
N ASP A 23 -4.21 4.87 -15.69
CA ASP A 23 -2.85 5.42 -15.68
C ASP A 23 -2.22 5.53 -17.07
N GLY A 24 -2.98 5.21 -18.12
CA GLY A 24 -2.57 5.33 -19.51
C GLY A 24 -2.53 6.78 -20.02
N VAL A 25 -1.88 6.98 -21.17
CA VAL A 25 -1.62 8.31 -21.74
C VAL A 25 -2.65 8.74 -22.79
N LEU A 26 -3.31 7.79 -23.45
CA LEU A 26 -4.21 8.03 -24.58
C LEU A 26 -5.67 7.88 -24.19
N SER A 27 -6.57 8.62 -24.84
CA SER A 27 -8.01 8.31 -24.74
C SER A 27 -8.33 6.95 -25.40
N PRO A 28 -9.47 6.32 -25.08
CA PRO A 28 -9.86 5.05 -25.70
C PRO A 28 -9.82 5.07 -27.23
N VAL A 29 -10.39 6.11 -27.86
CA VAL A 29 -10.34 6.31 -29.32
C VAL A 29 -8.90 6.34 -29.83
N GLN A 30 -8.04 7.17 -29.23
CA GLN A 30 -6.66 7.33 -29.66
C GLN A 30 -5.83 6.05 -29.47
N LEU A 31 -6.12 5.27 -28.42
CA LEU A 31 -5.44 4.02 -28.15
C LEU A 31 -5.78 2.98 -29.22
N GLU A 32 -7.07 2.84 -29.55
CA GLU A 32 -7.51 1.90 -30.58
C GLU A 32 -7.05 2.28 -31.99
N GLU A 33 -7.09 3.56 -32.34
CA GLU A 33 -6.51 4.07 -33.59
C GLU A 33 -5.00 3.76 -33.68
N LEU A 34 -4.26 3.97 -32.58
CA LEU A 34 -2.84 3.64 -32.52
C LEU A 34 -2.59 2.14 -32.76
N TYR A 35 -3.33 1.27 -32.09
CA TYR A 35 -3.17 -0.18 -32.22
C TYR A 35 -3.55 -0.69 -33.61
N ARG A 36 -4.68 -0.21 -34.16
CA ARG A 36 -5.10 -0.50 -35.53
C ARG A 36 -4.05 -0.04 -36.56
N ASP A 37 -3.69 1.24 -36.53
CA ASP A 37 -2.94 1.86 -37.63
C ASP A 37 -1.43 1.57 -37.58
N ASN A 38 -0.85 1.56 -36.38
CA ASN A 38 0.60 1.42 -36.22
C ASN A 38 1.03 -0.02 -35.90
N TYR A 39 0.15 -0.80 -35.27
CA TYR A 39 0.47 -2.16 -34.85
C TYR A 39 -0.29 -3.24 -35.64
N GLY A 40 -1.26 -2.86 -36.46
CA GLY A 40 -2.03 -3.80 -37.31
C GLY A 40 -2.76 -4.85 -36.49
N THR A 41 -3.32 -4.46 -35.34
CA THR A 41 -4.11 -5.35 -34.48
C THR A 41 -5.56 -5.41 -34.95
N ASP A 42 -6.12 -6.61 -34.91
CA ASP A 42 -7.52 -6.88 -35.27
C ASP A 42 -8.47 -6.75 -34.08
N PHE A 43 -7.97 -6.97 -32.85
CA PHE A 43 -8.74 -6.86 -31.62
C PHE A 43 -7.91 -6.34 -30.45
N ILE A 44 -8.60 -5.76 -29.47
CA ILE A 44 -8.00 -5.15 -28.29
C ILE A 44 -8.83 -5.43 -27.03
N PHE A 45 -8.12 -5.68 -25.95
CA PHE A 45 -8.63 -5.64 -24.60
C PHE A 45 -8.06 -4.41 -23.90
N VAL A 46 -8.93 -3.48 -23.51
CA VAL A 46 -8.56 -2.34 -22.66
C VAL A 46 -8.68 -2.77 -21.21
N THR A 47 -7.56 -2.79 -20.50
CA THR A 47 -7.45 -3.36 -19.15
C THR A 47 -7.19 -2.25 -18.14
N ASP A 48 -8.01 -1.21 -18.14
CA ASP A 48 -7.84 -0.09 -17.21
C ASP A 48 -8.01 -0.55 -15.76
N HIS A 49 -7.18 0.00 -14.87
CA HIS A 49 -7.23 -0.26 -13.43
C HIS A 49 -8.59 0.10 -12.83
N GLU A 50 -9.27 -0.90 -12.27
CA GLU A 50 -10.58 -0.79 -11.62
C GLU A 50 -11.64 -0.03 -12.43
N HIS A 51 -11.47 0.05 -13.75
CA HIS A 51 -12.34 0.80 -14.64
C HIS A 51 -12.66 -0.03 -15.89
N ILE A 52 -13.95 -0.20 -16.15
CA ILE A 52 -14.41 -0.82 -17.39
C ILE A 52 -14.52 0.28 -18.44
N THR A 53 -13.57 0.32 -19.36
CA THR A 53 -13.60 1.25 -20.49
C THR A 53 -14.56 0.75 -21.56
N PRO A 54 -15.64 1.49 -21.87
CA PRO A 54 -16.56 1.11 -22.93
C PRO A 54 -15.90 1.18 -24.31
N ASP A 55 -16.41 0.35 -25.23
CA ASP A 55 -16.07 0.41 -26.65
C ASP A 55 -16.27 1.85 -27.20
N PRO A 56 -15.21 2.52 -27.67
CA PRO A 56 -15.29 3.86 -28.24
C PRO A 56 -15.88 3.89 -29.66
N GLY A 57 -16.11 2.73 -30.29
CA GLY A 57 -16.70 2.61 -31.62
C GLY A 57 -15.73 2.86 -32.76
N VAL A 58 -14.45 2.54 -32.60
CA VAL A 58 -13.43 2.73 -33.64
C VAL A 58 -13.57 1.64 -34.71
N GLU A 59 -13.93 2.05 -35.93
CA GLU A 59 -14.05 1.10 -37.04
C GLU A 59 -12.71 0.44 -37.38
N GLY A 60 -12.76 -0.85 -37.74
CA GLY A 60 -11.60 -1.62 -38.21
C GLY A 60 -10.77 -2.30 -37.11
N ILE A 61 -11.22 -2.24 -35.86
CA ILE A 61 -10.66 -3.00 -34.74
C ILE A 61 -11.82 -3.47 -33.83
N LEU A 62 -11.72 -4.68 -33.28
CA LEU A 62 -12.71 -5.20 -32.34
C LEU A 62 -12.30 -4.86 -30.90
N HIS A 63 -13.08 -4.02 -30.22
CA HIS A 63 -13.02 -3.88 -28.78
C HIS A 63 -13.67 -5.12 -28.13
N VAL A 64 -12.88 -5.91 -27.39
CA VAL A 64 -13.38 -7.19 -26.88
C VAL A 64 -13.92 -7.06 -25.47
N GLY A 65 -15.25 -6.93 -25.41
CA GLY A 65 -16.05 -7.12 -24.19
C GLY A 65 -15.65 -6.20 -23.05
N LEU A 66 -16.10 -6.54 -21.83
CA LEU A 66 -15.66 -5.84 -20.64
C LEU A 66 -14.31 -6.44 -20.21
N SER A 67 -13.34 -5.58 -19.95
CA SER A 67 -12.03 -6.00 -19.44
C SER A 67 -11.52 -5.00 -18.43
N GLU A 68 -10.77 -5.50 -17.45
CA GLU A 68 -10.09 -4.67 -16.46
C GLU A 68 -8.79 -5.34 -16.03
N GLU A 69 -7.90 -4.52 -15.48
CA GLU A 69 -6.81 -5.02 -14.67
C GLU A 69 -7.19 -4.91 -13.19
N VAL A 70 -7.26 -6.06 -12.51
CA VAL A 70 -7.43 -6.10 -11.06
C VAL A 70 -6.06 -6.02 -10.41
N SER A 71 -5.80 -4.91 -9.73
CA SER A 71 -4.50 -4.64 -9.11
C SER A 71 -4.54 -4.98 -7.62
N THR A 72 -3.94 -6.13 -7.30
CA THR A 72 -3.66 -6.57 -5.92
C THR A 72 -2.15 -6.43 -5.66
N VAL A 73 -1.54 -7.33 -4.88
CA VAL A 73 -0.08 -7.56 -4.96
C VAL A 73 0.40 -8.01 -6.33
N TYR A 74 -0.50 -8.62 -7.10
CA TYR A 74 -0.29 -9.00 -8.48
C TYR A 74 -1.32 -8.29 -9.36
N HIS A 75 -0.96 -8.11 -10.62
CA HIS A 75 -1.86 -7.59 -11.64
C HIS A 75 -2.47 -8.78 -12.39
N PHE A 76 -3.80 -8.85 -12.41
CA PHE A 76 -4.54 -9.87 -13.16
C PHE A 76 -5.39 -9.19 -14.22
N ASN A 77 -5.22 -9.61 -15.48
CA ASN A 77 -6.10 -9.18 -16.55
C ASN A 77 -7.35 -10.06 -16.56
N ALA A 78 -8.50 -9.45 -16.33
CA ALA A 78 -9.79 -10.07 -16.52
C ALA A 78 -10.31 -9.68 -17.91
N LEU A 79 -10.40 -10.65 -18.81
CA LEU A 79 -10.67 -10.42 -20.23
C LEU A 79 -12.06 -10.93 -20.62
N ASN A 80 -12.88 -10.10 -21.26
CA ASN A 80 -14.24 -10.43 -21.70
C ASN A 80 -15.13 -10.95 -20.56
N ILE A 81 -15.08 -10.28 -19.41
CA ILE A 81 -15.93 -10.57 -18.25
C ILE A 81 -17.35 -10.05 -18.47
N SER A 82 -18.33 -10.65 -17.78
CA SER A 82 -19.74 -10.24 -17.87
C SER A 82 -20.09 -9.07 -16.93
N GLU A 83 -19.26 -8.85 -15.92
CA GLU A 83 -19.39 -7.78 -14.93
C GLU A 83 -18.01 -7.48 -14.35
N LYS A 84 -17.87 -6.29 -13.74
CA LYS A 84 -16.64 -5.91 -13.05
C LYS A 84 -16.38 -6.86 -11.87
N ILE A 85 -15.14 -7.27 -11.68
CA ILE A 85 -14.67 -7.99 -10.51
C ILE A 85 -14.66 -7.02 -9.33
N ASP A 86 -15.64 -7.21 -8.44
CA ASP A 86 -15.67 -6.54 -7.16
C ASP A 86 -14.68 -7.23 -6.21
N TRP A 87 -13.43 -6.78 -6.28
CA TRP A 87 -12.38 -7.19 -5.36
C TRP A 87 -12.22 -6.14 -4.26
N GLU A 88 -12.55 -6.52 -3.02
CA GLU A 88 -12.11 -5.78 -1.85
C GLU A 88 -10.69 -6.27 -1.49
N SER A 89 -9.71 -5.37 -1.50
CA SER A 89 -8.44 -5.65 -0.83
C SER A 89 -8.68 -5.56 0.68
N PRO A 90 -8.59 -6.67 1.44
CA PRO A 90 -8.62 -6.58 2.90
C PRO A 90 -7.53 -5.62 3.39
N PRO A 91 -7.63 -5.03 4.59
CA PRO A 91 -6.49 -4.32 5.17
C PRO A 91 -5.27 -5.25 5.27
N ALA A 92 -4.08 -4.67 5.45
CA ALA A 92 -2.94 -5.49 5.82
C ALA A 92 -3.27 -6.25 7.11
N GLU A 93 -2.76 -7.46 7.21
CA GLU A 93 -2.88 -8.26 8.43
C GLU A 93 -1.47 -8.32 9.01
N LEU A 94 -1.26 -7.68 10.16
CA LEU A 94 0.06 -7.52 10.76
C LEU A 94 0.28 -8.51 11.89
N GLU A 95 1.44 -9.14 11.89
CA GLU A 95 1.96 -9.96 12.97
C GLU A 95 3.20 -9.28 13.55
N TYR A 96 3.26 -9.22 14.89
CA TYR A 96 4.35 -8.61 15.64
C TYR A 96 5.21 -9.70 16.28
N SER A 97 6.53 -9.52 16.25
CA SER A 97 7.46 -10.45 16.90
C SER A 97 8.75 -9.76 17.32
N GLY A 98 9.50 -10.37 18.24
CA GLY A 98 10.81 -9.88 18.66
C GLY A 98 10.76 -8.49 19.28
N LEU A 99 9.80 -8.24 20.17
CA LEU A 99 9.76 -7.00 20.96
C LEU A 99 10.95 -7.01 21.93
N GLU A 100 11.84 -6.04 21.80
CA GLU A 100 13.03 -5.87 22.63
C GLU A 100 13.12 -4.45 23.16
N VAL A 101 13.55 -4.31 24.42
CA VAL A 101 13.72 -3.00 25.07
C VAL A 101 15.15 -2.83 25.55
N THR A 102 15.80 -1.77 25.11
CA THR A 102 17.14 -1.38 25.58
C THR A 102 17.08 -0.05 26.31
N VAL A 103 17.40 -0.07 27.60
CA VAL A 103 17.42 1.13 28.45
C VAL A 103 18.81 1.76 28.45
N ASP A 104 18.89 3.06 28.19
CA ASP A 104 20.13 3.85 28.26
C ASP A 104 19.88 5.14 29.05
N GLY A 105 20.25 5.13 30.33
CA GLY A 105 20.02 6.26 31.22
C GLY A 105 18.52 6.57 31.36
N ALA A 106 18.12 7.77 30.91
CA ALA A 106 16.75 8.27 30.97
C ALA A 106 15.95 8.05 29.68
N THR A 107 16.44 7.21 28.76
CA THR A 107 15.71 6.81 27.56
C THR A 107 15.63 5.30 27.45
N ALA A 108 14.63 4.81 26.72
CA ALA A 108 14.59 3.43 26.27
C ALA A 108 14.31 3.36 24.77
N THR A 109 14.98 2.44 24.10
CA THR A 109 14.75 2.10 22.69
C THR A 109 13.92 0.82 22.65
N VAL A 110 12.80 0.86 21.92
CA VAL A 110 11.90 -0.28 21.75
C VAL A 110 11.97 -0.72 20.30
N GLU A 111 12.41 -1.95 20.05
CA GLU A 111 12.51 -2.52 18.71
C GLU A 111 11.51 -3.68 18.57
N VAL A 112 10.88 -3.77 17.41
CA VAL A 112 9.90 -4.82 17.09
C VAL A 112 9.94 -5.15 15.61
N THR A 113 9.74 -6.42 15.27
CA THR A 113 9.59 -6.86 13.89
C THR A 113 8.12 -6.94 13.53
N VAL A 114 7.74 -6.31 12.43
CA VAL A 114 6.38 -6.28 11.88
C VAL A 114 6.37 -7.03 10.56
N LYS A 115 5.49 -8.03 10.44
CA LYS A 115 5.27 -8.81 9.23
C LYS A 115 3.87 -8.58 8.72
N ASN A 116 3.72 -8.37 7.41
CA ASN A 116 2.41 -8.43 6.79
C ASN A 116 2.12 -9.88 6.36
N ILE A 117 1.26 -10.56 7.11
CA ILE A 117 0.80 -11.94 6.85
C ILE A 117 -0.43 -11.98 5.93
N GLY A 118 -1.03 -10.83 5.64
CA GLY A 118 -2.17 -10.69 4.77
C GLY A 118 -1.82 -10.70 3.28
N ILE A 119 -2.84 -10.60 2.43
CA ILE A 119 -2.72 -10.59 0.97
C ILE A 119 -2.72 -9.20 0.35
N SER A 120 -2.90 -8.15 1.16
CA SER A 120 -2.96 -6.77 0.69
C SER A 120 -1.76 -5.99 1.19
N THR A 121 -1.29 -5.05 0.37
CA THR A 121 -0.32 -4.05 0.85
C THR A 121 -1.06 -3.05 1.73
N GLY A 122 -0.51 -2.74 2.91
CA GLY A 122 -1.09 -1.76 3.82
C GLY A 122 -0.13 -0.60 4.10
N THR A 123 -0.73 0.55 4.36
CA THR A 123 -0.11 1.63 5.12
C THR A 123 -0.81 1.67 6.47
N GLU A 124 -0.22 1.06 7.49
CA GLU A 124 -0.82 0.99 8.83
C GLU A 124 0.12 1.63 9.86
N GLY A 125 -0.49 2.26 10.87
CA GLY A 125 0.22 2.85 12.00
C GLY A 125 0.59 1.77 13.01
N VAL A 126 1.88 1.64 13.29
CA VAL A 126 2.38 0.82 14.41
C VAL A 126 2.44 1.73 15.62
N ASP A 127 1.54 1.50 16.57
CA ASP A 127 1.43 2.28 17.80
C ASP A 127 2.35 1.71 18.89
N LEU A 128 3.10 2.58 19.55
CA LEU A 128 3.82 2.27 20.78
C LEU A 128 3.00 2.72 21.98
N TYR A 129 2.72 1.76 22.86
CA TYR A 129 2.14 1.99 24.17
C TYR A 129 3.25 2.07 25.22
N TYR A 130 3.13 3.00 26.16
CA TYR A 130 3.97 3.12 27.35
C TYR A 130 3.07 3.33 28.56
N ASP A 131 3.11 2.39 29.52
CA ASP A 131 2.20 2.30 30.66
C ASP A 131 0.71 2.40 30.28
N GLY A 132 0.36 1.82 29.13
CA GLY A 132 -1.01 1.75 28.61
C GLY A 132 -1.47 2.95 27.76
N GLU A 133 -0.65 3.99 27.61
CA GLU A 133 -0.95 5.14 26.76
C GLU A 133 -0.14 5.11 25.46
N ILE A 134 -0.76 5.50 24.33
CA ILE A 134 -0.05 5.63 23.05
C ILE A 134 0.87 6.85 23.13
N VAL A 135 2.18 6.64 22.95
CA VAL A 135 3.21 7.69 23.04
C VAL A 135 3.88 8.02 21.70
N ASP A 136 3.83 7.10 20.74
CA ASP A 136 4.33 7.30 19.36
C ASP A 136 3.58 6.37 18.39
N SER A 137 3.52 6.75 17.11
CA SER A 137 2.92 5.96 16.03
C SER A 137 3.78 6.07 14.77
N LYS A 138 4.18 4.94 14.19
CA LYS A 138 4.96 4.90 12.93
C LYS A 138 4.18 4.25 11.80
N PHE A 139 3.99 4.99 10.71
CA PHE A 139 3.32 4.48 9.51
C PHE A 139 4.28 3.66 8.65
N LEU A 140 3.89 2.43 8.34
CA LEU A 140 4.68 1.51 7.56
C LEU A 140 3.97 1.15 6.26
N PHE A 141 4.64 1.35 5.12
CA PHE A 141 4.24 0.74 3.86
C PHE A 141 4.84 -0.66 3.78
N ILE A 142 4.03 -1.71 3.84
CA ILE A 142 4.49 -3.10 3.90
C ILE A 142 3.70 -4.01 2.96
N ARG A 143 4.41 -4.71 2.07
CA ARG A 143 3.81 -5.65 1.11
C ARG A 143 3.50 -7.00 1.77
N PRO A 144 2.56 -7.77 1.24
CA PRO A 144 2.33 -9.17 1.61
C PRO A 144 3.62 -9.98 1.69
N GLY A 145 3.83 -10.64 2.82
CA GLY A 145 5.01 -11.45 3.12
C GLY A 145 6.28 -10.65 3.43
N GLU A 146 6.27 -9.32 3.31
CA GLU A 146 7.39 -8.47 3.70
C GLU A 146 7.47 -8.37 5.24
N GLU A 147 8.69 -8.25 5.74
CA GLU A 147 9.01 -8.06 7.16
C GLU A 147 9.87 -6.81 7.32
N LYS A 148 9.61 -6.00 8.35
CA LYS A 148 10.39 -4.80 8.67
C LYS A 148 10.56 -4.66 10.17
N SER A 149 11.74 -4.22 10.59
CA SER A 149 11.98 -3.79 11.96
C SER A 149 11.57 -2.32 12.14
N VAL A 150 10.83 -2.05 13.20
CA VAL A 150 10.42 -0.72 13.64
C VAL A 150 11.08 -0.46 14.99
N SER A 151 11.67 0.72 15.14
CA SER A 151 12.37 1.13 16.36
C SER A 151 11.77 2.43 16.86
N PHE A 152 11.47 2.53 18.15
CA PHE A 152 10.94 3.72 18.82
C PHE A 152 11.90 4.15 19.93
N THR A 153 11.82 5.42 20.34
CA THR A 153 12.59 5.93 21.47
C THR A 153 11.67 6.66 22.42
N ILE A 154 11.66 6.23 23.67
CA ILE A 154 10.90 6.86 24.76
C ILE A 154 11.85 7.57 25.73
N THR A 155 11.38 8.68 26.28
CA THR A 155 12.04 9.36 27.41
C THR A 155 11.33 8.96 28.69
N ILE A 156 12.10 8.58 29.70
CA ILE A 156 11.61 8.10 30.98
C ILE A 156 11.59 9.27 31.97
N TYR A 157 10.43 9.54 32.57
CA TYR A 157 10.26 10.65 33.53
C TYR A 157 10.09 10.20 34.97
N GLU A 158 9.82 8.91 35.19
CA GLU A 158 9.70 8.32 36.52
C GLU A 158 10.62 7.10 36.63
N LYS A 159 11.13 6.82 37.82
CA LYS A 159 11.94 5.62 38.06
C LYS A 159 11.02 4.49 38.50
N GLY A 160 11.44 3.26 38.24
CA GLY A 160 10.72 2.06 38.64
C GLY A 160 10.41 1.16 37.46
N THR A 161 9.48 0.23 37.66
CA THR A 161 9.04 -0.70 36.62
C THR A 161 8.05 0.00 35.70
N HIS A 162 8.31 -0.08 34.40
CA HIS A 162 7.44 0.40 33.33
C HIS A 162 7.13 -0.71 32.34
N GLU A 163 6.06 -0.55 31.57
CA GLU A 163 5.65 -1.46 30.51
C GLU A 163 5.60 -0.75 29.17
N VAL A 164 6.07 -1.42 28.12
CA VAL A 164 5.83 -1.02 26.73
C VAL A 164 5.01 -2.07 26.00
N GLY A 165 4.22 -1.63 25.03
CA GLY A 165 3.45 -2.53 24.18
C GLY A 165 3.46 -2.11 22.72
N VAL A 166 3.48 -3.08 21.81
CA VAL A 166 3.26 -2.88 20.38
C VAL A 166 2.41 -4.02 19.85
N GLY A 167 1.25 -3.69 19.27
CA GLY A 167 0.28 -4.70 18.85
C GLY A 167 -0.24 -5.50 20.04
N ASP A 168 -0.06 -6.82 19.99
CA ASP A 168 -0.39 -7.76 21.05
C ASP A 168 0.79 -8.12 21.97
N LEU A 169 1.98 -7.57 21.71
CA LEU A 169 3.19 -7.80 22.49
C LEU A 169 3.33 -6.75 23.59
N THR A 170 3.79 -7.19 24.76
CA THR A 170 4.14 -6.34 25.91
C THR A 170 5.45 -6.78 26.52
N GLU A 171 6.27 -5.84 26.98
CA GLU A 171 7.52 -6.10 27.70
C GLU A 171 7.67 -5.11 28.87
N SER A 172 8.06 -5.60 30.04
CA SER A 172 8.34 -4.74 31.20
C SER A 172 9.84 -4.50 31.35
N PHE A 173 10.22 -3.29 31.75
CA PHE A 173 11.61 -2.95 32.03
C PHE A 173 11.74 -2.10 33.29
N GLU A 174 12.92 -2.11 33.90
CA GLU A 174 13.21 -1.34 35.11
C GLU A 174 14.02 -0.08 34.77
N ALA A 175 13.48 1.09 35.08
CA ALA A 175 14.12 2.38 34.91
C ALA A 175 14.84 2.83 36.19
N HIS A 176 16.16 2.96 36.12
CA HIS A 176 16.98 3.44 37.24
C HIS A 176 17.27 4.95 37.20
N GLN A 177 17.10 5.57 36.03
CA GLN A 177 17.24 7.00 35.82
C GLN A 177 15.97 7.56 35.17
N ALA A 178 15.70 8.82 35.46
CA ALA A 178 14.59 9.57 34.90
C ALA A 178 15.15 10.92 34.44
N ALA A 179 14.59 11.45 33.36
CA ALA A 179 14.96 12.75 32.84
C ALA A 179 14.59 13.82 33.88
N GLU A 180 15.48 14.78 34.10
CA GLU A 180 15.15 15.94 34.93
C GLU A 180 14.10 16.77 34.20
N GLY A 181 12.92 16.92 34.80
CA GLY A 181 11.85 17.74 34.22
C GLY A 181 12.29 19.20 34.11
N GLU A 182 11.98 19.86 33.00
CA GLU A 182 12.17 21.30 32.87
C GLU A 182 11.38 22.00 33.99
N GLY A 183 12.10 22.65 34.92
CA GLY A 183 11.51 23.22 36.13
C GLY A 183 10.41 24.24 35.82
N GLY A 184 9.15 23.88 36.10
CA GLY A 184 8.03 24.78 35.89
C GLY A 184 6.63 24.19 36.08
N GLY A 185 6.34 23.54 37.22
CA GLY A 185 4.97 23.40 37.78
C GLY A 185 3.88 22.69 36.97
N ALA A 186 4.14 22.24 35.75
CA ALA A 186 3.30 21.35 34.97
C ALA A 186 4.07 20.05 34.77
N LEU A 187 3.39 18.91 34.90
CA LEU A 187 3.95 17.64 34.43
C LEU A 187 4.43 17.86 32.99
N PRO A 188 5.65 17.41 32.62
CA PRO A 188 6.02 17.40 31.22
C PRO A 188 4.95 16.55 30.53
N ILE A 189 4.09 17.19 29.72
CA ILE A 189 3.31 16.45 28.74
C ILE A 189 4.37 15.66 27.99
N PRO A 190 4.36 14.30 28.02
CA PRO A 190 5.33 13.52 27.26
C PRO A 190 5.28 14.12 25.87
N VAL A 191 6.39 14.72 25.43
CA VAL A 191 6.43 15.48 24.19
C VAL A 191 5.94 14.49 23.15
N ILE A 192 4.68 14.69 22.73
CA ILE A 192 3.99 13.84 21.81
C ILE A 192 4.91 13.83 20.61
N GLY A 193 5.64 12.73 20.45
CA GLY A 193 6.55 12.48 19.35
C GLY A 193 5.74 12.20 18.11
N VAL A 194 4.66 12.96 17.86
CA VAL A 194 4.05 13.06 16.56
C VAL A 194 5.08 13.79 15.71
N VAL A 195 6.10 13.05 15.29
CA VAL A 195 6.61 13.20 13.94
C VAL A 195 5.39 12.92 13.09
N VAL A 196 4.62 13.97 12.77
CA VAL A 196 3.78 13.96 11.59
C VAL A 196 4.80 13.72 10.48
N ALA A 197 5.02 12.46 10.12
CA ALA A 197 5.55 12.14 8.83
C ALA A 197 4.49 12.72 7.89
N VAL A 198 4.72 13.96 7.45
CA VAL A 198 4.05 14.54 6.30
C VAL A 198 4.55 13.67 5.15
N ILE A 199 3.93 12.51 5.00
CA ILE A 199 4.03 11.77 3.77
C ILE A 199 3.29 12.68 2.80
N VAL A 200 4.07 13.43 2.03
CA VAL A 200 3.67 13.83 0.70
C VAL A 200 3.44 12.53 -0.06
N VAL A 201 2.31 11.86 0.22
CA VAL A 201 1.72 10.94 -0.74
C VAL A 201 1.44 11.88 -1.88
N ILE A 202 2.29 11.80 -2.90
CA ILE A 202 2.22 12.60 -4.11
C ILE A 202 0.74 12.77 -4.42
N ALA A 203 0.32 14.04 -4.46
CA ALA A 203 -1.05 14.49 -4.59
C ALA A 203 -1.77 14.01 -5.87
N GLY A 204 -1.30 12.96 -6.54
CA GLY A 204 -1.91 12.32 -7.69
C GLY A 204 -3.18 11.52 -7.35
N VAL A 205 -3.27 10.88 -6.18
CA VAL A 205 -4.44 10.02 -5.87
C VAL A 205 -5.63 10.81 -5.31
N LEU A 206 -5.40 11.89 -4.56
CA LEU A 206 -6.48 12.66 -3.92
C LEU A 206 -6.96 13.87 -4.72
N LEU A 207 -6.18 14.40 -5.67
CA LEU A 207 -6.65 15.49 -6.54
C LEU A 207 -7.54 15.00 -7.71
N TRP A 208 -7.62 13.70 -7.98
CA TRP A 208 -8.47 13.17 -9.05
C TRP A 208 -9.92 12.90 -8.61
N ARG A 209 -10.20 12.75 -7.32
CA ARG A 209 -11.57 12.52 -6.81
C ARG A 209 -12.47 13.77 -6.75
N ARG A 210 -12.01 14.92 -7.25
CA ARG A 210 -12.79 16.18 -7.24
C ARG A 210 -12.81 16.97 -8.56
N ARG A 211 -12.57 16.34 -9.71
CA ARG A 211 -12.91 16.93 -11.01
C ARG A 211 -13.59 15.94 -11.92
#